data_AF-A0A196PFF3-F1
#
_entry.id   AF-A0A196PFF3-F1
#
_cell.length_a   1.000
_cell.length_b   1.000
_cell.length_c   1.000
_cell.angle_alpha   90.00
_cell.angle_beta   90.00
_cell.angle_gamma   90.00
#
_symmetry.space_group_name_H-M   'P 1'
#
loop_
_entity.id
_entity.type
_entity.pdbx_description
1 polymer ?
#
loop_
_entity_poly.entity_id
_entity_poly.type
_entity_poly.pdbx_seq_one_letter_code
_entity_poly.pdbx_strand_id
1 'polypeptide(L)'
;MHTNGTSEDTTRAAAVSDWMVNYISSVIDMPKDSFPVNDRFDNYGLDSVEITIMCGMMEEQYEIEVSPSEVFNNPSVAALSLHIAQRISERSATV
;
A
#
# COMPACT_ATOMS: atom_id res chain seq x y z
N MET A 1 20.12 -20.38 9.29
CA MET A 1 18.68 -20.48 8.97
C MET A 1 18.16 -19.05 8.89
N HIS A 2 18.10 -18.43 7.71
CA HIS A 2 17.53 -17.09 7.53
C HIS A 2 16.07 -17.26 7.11
N THR A 3 15.15 -17.33 8.06
CA THR A 3 13.70 -17.47 7.79
C THR A 3 12.89 -16.29 8.33
N ASN A 4 13.53 -15.13 8.50
CA ASN A 4 12.89 -13.96 9.10
C ASN A 4 11.96 -13.20 8.13
N GLY A 5 12.17 -13.34 6.82
CA GLY A 5 11.44 -12.58 5.78
C GLY A 5 9.93 -12.67 5.91
N THR A 6 9.35 -13.87 5.97
CA THR A 6 7.89 -14.06 5.86
C THR A 6 7.08 -13.38 6.97
N SER A 7 7.59 -13.33 8.20
CA SER A 7 6.89 -12.70 9.34
C SER A 7 7.01 -11.17 9.31
N GLU A 8 8.17 -10.66 8.91
CA GLU A 8 8.41 -9.22 8.79
C GLU A 8 7.66 -8.63 7.60
N ASP A 9 7.64 -9.31 6.45
CA ASP A 9 6.89 -8.91 5.26
C ASP A 9 5.38 -8.80 5.56
N THR A 10 4.83 -9.78 6.28
CA THR A 10 3.41 -9.76 6.68
C THR A 10 3.10 -8.57 7.59
N THR A 11 4.00 -8.26 8.52
CA THR A 11 3.84 -7.12 9.45
C THR A 11 3.92 -5.79 8.71
N ARG A 12 4.85 -5.66 7.76
CA ARG A 12 4.99 -4.47 6.91
C ARG A 12 3.79 -4.29 6.00
N ALA A 13 3.31 -5.37 5.39
CA ALA A 13 2.11 -5.33 4.55
C ALA A 13 0.90 -4.87 5.37
N ALA A 14 0.74 -5.35 6.60
CA ALA A 14 -0.31 -4.88 7.49
C ALA A 14 -0.18 -3.37 7.82
N ALA A 15 1.03 -2.88 8.09
CA ALA A 15 1.27 -1.46 8.35
C ALA A 15 0.99 -0.57 7.11
N VAL A 16 1.42 -1.00 5.92
CA VAL A 16 1.14 -0.29 4.67
C VAL A 16 -0.36 -0.30 4.38
N SER A 17 -1.01 -1.46 4.56
CA SER A 17 -2.46 -1.60 4.40
C SER A 17 -3.22 -0.67 5.35
N ASP A 18 -2.87 -0.62 6.64
CA ASP A 18 -3.51 0.27 7.61
C ASP A 18 -3.35 1.74 7.22
N TRP A 19 -2.14 2.14 6.81
CA TRP A 19 -1.89 3.49 6.31
C TRP A 19 -2.76 3.83 5.09
N MET A 20 -2.84 2.94 4.12
CA MET A 20 -3.66 3.13 2.92
C MET A 20 -5.15 3.20 3.27
N VAL A 21 -5.64 2.33 4.14
CA VAL A 21 -7.03 2.36 4.62
C VAL A 21 -7.30 3.71 5.28
N ASN A 22 -6.43 4.19 6.18
CA ASN A 22 -6.60 5.47 6.84
C ASN A 22 -6.60 6.65 5.86
N TYR A 23 -5.70 6.64 4.86
CA TYR A 23 -5.68 7.65 3.80
C TYR A 23 -6.97 7.62 2.98
N ILE A 24 -7.29 6.49 2.36
CA ILE A 24 -8.41 6.36 1.42
C ILE A 24 -9.74 6.59 2.14
N SER A 25 -9.93 6.03 3.34
CA SER A 25 -11.15 6.26 4.15
C SER A 25 -11.39 7.74 4.45
N SER A 26 -10.32 8.51 4.66
CA SER A 26 -10.40 9.96 4.86
C SER A 26 -10.75 10.70 3.57
N VAL A 27 -10.27 10.23 2.42
CA VAL A 27 -10.56 10.81 1.10
C VAL A 27 -12.02 10.59 0.69
N ILE A 28 -12.55 9.39 0.90
CA ILE A 28 -13.90 9.00 0.43
C ILE A 28 -14.98 9.09 1.54
N ASP A 29 -14.63 9.60 2.73
CA ASP A 29 -15.49 9.70 3.91
C ASP A 29 -16.20 8.36 4.27
N MET A 30 -15.43 7.27 4.30
CA MET A 30 -15.93 5.92 4.58
C MET A 30 -15.36 5.40 5.92
N PRO A 31 -16.15 4.67 6.74
CA PRO A 31 -15.63 4.06 7.96
C PRO A 31 -14.60 2.96 7.66
N LYS A 32 -13.45 3.01 8.35
CA LYS A 32 -12.36 2.02 8.22
C LYS A 32 -12.75 0.58 8.55
N ASP A 33 -13.72 0.38 9.45
CA ASP A 33 -14.11 -0.95 9.95
C ASP A 33 -14.71 -1.84 8.86
N SER A 34 -15.34 -1.20 7.87
CA SER A 34 -15.97 -1.86 6.72
C SER A 34 -15.22 -1.60 5.42
N PHE A 35 -13.98 -1.09 5.49
CA PHE A 35 -13.22 -0.75 4.30
C PHE A 35 -12.83 -2.04 3.54
N PRO A 36 -13.29 -2.23 2.29
CA PRO A 36 -13.13 -3.51 1.63
C PRO A 36 -11.74 -3.65 0.99
N VAL A 37 -10.69 -3.87 1.77
CA VAL A 37 -9.27 -3.89 1.32
C VAL A 37 -8.93 -4.75 0.07
N ASN A 38 -9.80 -5.68 -0.31
CA ASN A 38 -9.66 -6.52 -1.51
C ASN A 38 -10.30 -5.93 -2.77
N ASP A 39 -11.14 -4.90 -2.63
CA ASP A 39 -11.79 -4.21 -3.73
C ASP A 39 -10.83 -3.30 -4.48
N ARG A 40 -11.18 -3.05 -5.73
CA ARG A 40 -10.36 -2.24 -6.62
C ARG A 40 -10.39 -0.76 -6.23
N PHE A 41 -9.30 -0.03 -6.43
CA PHE A 41 -9.27 1.42 -6.21
C PHE A 41 -10.34 2.17 -7.01
N ASP A 42 -10.60 1.69 -8.23
CA ASP A 42 -11.64 2.20 -9.12
C ASP A 42 -13.06 2.08 -8.50
N ASN A 43 -13.30 1.07 -7.66
CA ASN A 43 -14.60 0.85 -7.02
C ASN A 43 -14.91 1.91 -5.94
N TYR A 44 -13.89 2.53 -5.36
CA TYR A 44 -14.05 3.62 -4.38
C TYR A 44 -14.32 4.97 -5.02
N GLY A 45 -14.14 5.08 -6.35
CA GLY A 45 -14.12 6.36 -7.04
C GLY A 45 -12.81 7.14 -6.82
N LEU A 46 -11.69 6.45 -6.57
CA LEU A 46 -10.39 7.09 -6.56
C LEU A 46 -9.98 7.48 -7.99
N ASP A 47 -9.82 8.77 -8.23
CA ASP A 47 -9.33 9.30 -9.50
C ASP A 47 -7.80 9.16 -9.64
N SER A 48 -7.29 9.32 -10.87
CA SER A 48 -5.86 9.30 -11.18
C SER A 48 -5.03 10.33 -10.39
N VAL A 49 -5.66 11.46 -10.03
CA VAL A 49 -5.03 12.50 -9.19
C VAL A 49 -4.80 11.98 -7.78
N GLU A 50 -5.81 11.39 -7.16
CA GLU A 50 -5.72 10.81 -5.82
C GLU A 50 -4.71 9.67 -5.77
N ILE A 51 -4.63 8.84 -6.82
CA ILE A 51 -3.61 7.80 -6.95
C ILE A 51 -2.20 8.42 -6.96
N THR A 52 -1.99 9.51 -7.71
CA THR A 52 -0.69 10.18 -7.79
C THR A 52 -0.30 10.82 -6.45
N ILE A 53 -1.26 11.42 -5.74
CA ILE A 53 -1.03 11.98 -4.40
C ILE A 53 -0.69 10.86 -3.41
N MET A 54 -1.47 9.78 -3.40
CA MET A 54 -1.22 8.63 -2.54
C MET A 54 0.17 8.05 -2.78
N CYS A 55 0.56 7.88 -4.05
CA CYS A 55 1.91 7.48 -4.44
C CYS A 55 2.96 8.36 -3.76
N GLY A 56 2.94 9.68 -4.00
CA GLY A 56 3.94 10.61 -3.42
C GLY A 56 3.99 10.58 -1.90
N MET A 57 2.84 10.49 -1.23
CA MET A 57 2.76 10.36 0.23
C MET A 57 3.36 9.03 0.73
N MET A 58 3.20 7.94 -0.02
CA MET A 58 3.86 6.67 0.29
C MET A 58 5.37 6.75 0.09
N GLU A 59 5.83 7.49 -0.92
CA GLU A 59 7.27 7.67 -1.16
C GLU A 59 7.94 8.38 0.00
N GLU A 60 7.32 9.46 0.48
CA GLU A 60 7.79 10.19 1.65
C GLU A 60 7.76 9.33 2.93
N GLN A 61 6.72 8.51 3.11
CA GLN A 61 6.58 7.70 4.34
C GLN A 61 7.43 6.44 4.40
N TYR A 62 7.66 5.77 3.28
CA TYR A 62 8.32 4.47 3.25
C TYR A 62 9.69 4.49 2.56
N GLU A 63 10.10 5.67 2.06
CA GLU A 63 11.34 5.89 1.32
C GLU A 63 11.48 4.90 0.15
N ILE A 64 10.42 4.80 -0.64
CA ILE A 64 10.29 3.94 -1.82
C ILE A 64 9.73 4.77 -2.97
N GLU A 65 10.11 4.46 -4.20
CA GLU A 65 9.42 5.00 -5.36
C GLU A 65 8.17 4.16 -5.61
N VAL A 66 6.99 4.80 -5.65
CA VAL A 66 5.70 4.14 -5.93
C VAL A 66 5.08 4.80 -7.15
N SER A 67 5.08 4.08 -8.27
CA SER A 67 4.50 4.61 -9.50
C SER A 67 3.00 4.31 -9.61
N PRO A 68 2.20 5.19 -10.26
CA PRO A 68 0.79 4.89 -10.56
C PRO A 68 0.59 3.57 -11.31
N SER A 69 1.54 3.20 -12.18
CA SER A 69 1.55 1.90 -12.87
C SER A 69 1.53 0.71 -11.92
N GLU A 70 2.19 0.80 -10.75
CA GLU A 70 2.18 -0.25 -9.74
C GLU A 70 0.81 -0.35 -9.05
N VAL A 71 0.13 0.78 -8.86
CA VAL A 71 -1.24 0.83 -8.36
C VAL A 71 -2.20 0.19 -9.36
N PHE A 72 -2.03 0.43 -10.67
CA PHE A 72 -2.84 -0.25 -11.69
C PHE A 72 -2.59 -1.76 -11.76
N ASN A 73 -1.33 -2.20 -11.56
CA ASN A 73 -0.96 -3.62 -11.54
C ASN A 73 -1.43 -4.32 -10.25
N ASN A 74 -1.47 -3.60 -9.14
CA ASN A 74 -1.91 -4.08 -7.83
C ASN A 74 -3.14 -3.27 -7.39
N PRO A 75 -4.31 -3.45 -8.04
CA PRO A 75 -5.42 -2.51 -7.98
C PRO A 75 -6.20 -2.54 -6.66
N SER A 76 -5.70 -3.15 -5.58
CA SER A 76 -6.36 -3.19 -4.28
C SER A 76 -5.38 -2.89 -3.15
N VAL A 77 -5.89 -2.46 -1.99
CA VAL A 77 -5.06 -2.19 -0.81
C VAL A 77 -4.27 -3.43 -0.41
N ALA A 78 -4.92 -4.60 -0.41
CA ALA A 78 -4.27 -5.87 -0.07
C ALA A 78 -3.13 -6.23 -1.03
N ALA A 79 -3.33 -6.03 -2.35
CA ALA A 79 -2.31 -6.33 -3.35
C ALA A 79 -1.14 -5.34 -3.28
N LEU A 80 -1.43 -4.03 -3.23
CA LEU A 80 -0.39 -3.01 -3.21
C LEU A 80 0.44 -3.08 -1.93
N SER A 81 -0.21 -3.23 -0.77
CA SER A 81 0.50 -3.32 0.51
C SER A 81 1.47 -4.50 0.58
N LEU A 82 1.11 -5.65 0.00
CA LEU A 82 2.01 -6.80 -0.10
C LEU A 82 3.20 -6.51 -1.03
N HIS A 83 2.94 -5.94 -2.21
CA HIS A 83 3.97 -5.57 -3.17
C HIS A 83 4.98 -4.57 -2.57
N ILE A 84 4.46 -3.54 -1.89
CA ILE A 84 5.29 -2.54 -1.21
C ILE A 84 6.10 -3.15 -0.05
N ALA A 85 5.50 -4.02 0.77
CA ALA A 85 6.21 -4.69 1.86
C ALA A 85 7.44 -5.46 1.36
N GLN A 86 7.27 -6.22 0.28
CA GLN A 86 8.37 -6.96 -0.37
C GLN A 86 9.48 -6.02 -0.83
N ARG A 87 9.11 -4.93 -1.53
CA ARG A 87 10.07 -3.90 -2.00
C ARG A 87 10.88 -3.30 -0.86
N ILE A 88 10.25 -3.04 0.29
CA ILE A 88 10.96 -2.48 1.44
C ILE A 88 11.93 -3.51 2.05
N SER A 89 11.56 -4.79 2.09
CA SER A 89 12.43 -5.86 2.55
C SER A 89 13.64 -6.08 1.61
N GLU A 90 13.44 -6.06 0.30
CA GLU A 90 14.52 -6.14 -0.69
C GLU A 90 15.54 -5.00 -0.55
N ARG A 91 15.06 -3.78 -0.29
CA ARG A 91 15.92 -2.62 -0.06
C ARG A 91 16.76 -2.75 1.21
N SER A 92 16.15 -3.30 2.27
CA SER A 92 16.80 -3.48 3.58
C SER A 92 17.89 -4.57 3.56
N ALA A 93 17.86 -5.49 2.60
CA ALA A 93 18.82 -6.59 2.48
C ALA A 93 20.15 -6.22 1.77
N THR A 94 20.28 -4.99 1.26
CA THR A 94 21.46 -4.55 0.47
C THR A 94 22.44 -3.65 1.27
N VAL A 95 22.29 -3.57 2.60
CA VAL A 95 23.20 -2.79 3.48
C VAL A 95 24.02 -3.65 4.42
#